data_AF-A0A1R2BTI7-F1
#
_entry.id   AF-A0A1R2BTI7-F1
#
_cell.length_a   1.000
_cell.length_b   1.000
_cell.length_c   1.000
_cell.angle_alpha   90.00
_cell.angle_beta   90.00
_cell.angle_gamma   90.00
#
_symmetry.space_group_name_H-M   'P 1'
#
loop_
_entity.id
_entity.type
_entity.pdbx_description
1 polymer ?
#
loop_
_entity_poly.entity_id
_entity_poly.type
_entity_poly.pdbx_seq_one_letter_code
_entity_poly.pdbx_strand_id
1 'polypeptide(L)'
;MITLNSSRSAPFVYLRNTSMPIIVPHSLTKRKAQRIFSRNSSDEEKQAVEKLNDWEKQDKKLENFQSISEAKITLKKRIDKEDIVEEIKLKRKHKIKLPDINSHKLLPVIKSIKDRQSKKESEENFKERCRYLRLFEEDLNNTSKQLSKELSQIKHEKDTLREDCVKIKKILAIYIEETEKLKEALLQCENRPKVKISQEELAAWMSHRDLMREELKKREQGKVKVQDEISEEVLKRHQKLIELDGKSKDLREKLDIVKFTQIKHYQSLLKEGKDVGNEGIQWIVIALWNIGETVSVENFPSYLDGDAIHFILFVAQKNLEIEEILNKIINPSKKNLAPERMANRWNNIRERLTEVTKHMHSQKPEYSYNNKSQKVSIRWTNCMPHSESMVSRDQNEPTSYYENYVAKIKEMIASATESEIQRLTIECSLHGYEEAYKTNMKELIGAITGTETLDKHLAAINKHKRNLVGVLEGNRSANVGL
;
A
#
# COMPACT_ATOMS: atom_id res chain seq x y z
N MET A 1 -66.38 -13.81 -53.75
CA MET A 1 -67.46 -13.34 -52.86
C MET A 1 -66.85 -13.13 -51.48
N ILE A 2 -66.51 -11.89 -51.12
CA ILE A 2 -67.35 -10.97 -50.30
C ILE A 2 -67.56 -11.59 -48.91
N THR A 3 -66.65 -11.34 -47.93
CA THR A 3 -66.74 -10.38 -46.79
C THR A 3 -66.87 -11.16 -45.46
N LEU A 4 -66.45 -10.77 -44.25
CA LEU A 4 -66.01 -9.51 -43.60
C LEU A 4 -65.37 -9.88 -42.23
N ASN A 5 -64.50 -9.00 -41.70
CA ASN A 5 -64.35 -8.61 -40.28
C ASN A 5 -63.79 -9.62 -39.23
N SER A 6 -63.03 -9.25 -38.18
CA SER A 6 -62.74 -7.95 -37.53
C SER A 6 -61.62 -8.08 -36.46
N SER A 7 -60.89 -6.97 -36.20
CA SER A 7 -60.27 -6.50 -34.93
C SER A 7 -59.27 -7.40 -34.16
N ARG A 8 -57.95 -7.10 -34.15
CA ARG A 8 -57.20 -6.16 -33.26
C ARG A 8 -57.46 -6.30 -31.75
N SER A 9 -56.42 -6.69 -30.99
CA SER A 9 -55.91 -5.93 -29.82
C SER A 9 -54.61 -6.52 -29.28
N ALA A 10 -53.57 -5.70 -29.18
CA ALA A 10 -52.33 -5.95 -28.45
C ALA A 10 -52.47 -5.39 -27.01
N PRO A 11 -51.79 -5.97 -25.99
CA PRO A 11 -51.64 -5.30 -24.71
C PRO A 11 -50.26 -4.63 -24.57
N PHE A 12 -50.34 -3.38 -24.13
CA PHE A 12 -49.29 -2.45 -23.75
C PHE A 12 -48.50 -2.88 -22.51
N VAL A 13 -47.22 -2.54 -22.52
CA VAL A 13 -46.30 -2.48 -21.38
C VAL A 13 -46.23 -1.03 -20.90
N TYR A 14 -46.52 -0.77 -19.62
CA TYR A 14 -46.07 0.43 -18.91
C TYR A 14 -45.93 0.11 -17.41
N LEU A 15 -44.69 0.04 -16.92
CA LEU A 15 -44.36 0.22 -15.50
C LEU A 15 -43.83 1.66 -15.35
N ARG A 16 -44.59 2.50 -14.65
CA ARG A 16 -44.19 3.86 -14.25
C ARG A 16 -43.30 3.78 -13.01
N ASN A 17 -42.07 4.25 -13.17
CA ASN A 17 -41.23 4.76 -12.09
C ASN A 17 -41.83 6.08 -11.58
N THR A 18 -42.12 6.16 -10.29
CA THR A 18 -42.38 7.43 -9.59
C THR A 18 -41.07 7.94 -9.00
N SER A 19 -40.37 8.78 -9.77
CA SER A 19 -39.33 9.66 -9.26
C SER A 19 -39.97 10.86 -8.55
N MET A 20 -39.51 11.15 -7.34
CA MET A 20 -39.81 12.38 -6.60
C MET A 20 -39.24 13.59 -7.36
N PRO A 21 -39.97 14.73 -7.45
CA PRO A 21 -39.45 15.94 -8.07
C PRO A 21 -38.47 16.65 -7.15
N ILE A 22 -37.22 16.79 -7.62
CA ILE A 22 -36.23 17.73 -7.08
C ILE A 22 -36.67 19.13 -7.52
N ILE A 23 -37.10 19.94 -6.56
CA ILE A 23 -37.35 21.37 -6.76
C ILE A 23 -35.99 22.07 -6.91
N VAL A 24 -35.66 22.46 -8.13
CA VAL A 24 -34.57 23.39 -8.44
C VAL A 24 -35.18 24.80 -8.51
N PRO A 25 -34.68 25.80 -7.74
CA PRO A 25 -34.96 27.19 -8.06
C PRO A 25 -33.91 27.70 -9.05
N HIS A 26 -34.39 28.05 -10.25
CA HIS A 26 -33.66 28.87 -11.21
C HIS A 26 -33.51 30.32 -10.72
N SER A 27 -32.27 30.80 -10.77
CA SER A 27 -31.83 32.14 -11.16
C SER A 27 -32.78 33.33 -10.94
N LEU A 28 -32.39 34.20 -10.01
CA LEU A 28 -32.65 35.64 -10.13
C LEU A 28 -31.34 36.42 -9.96
N THR A 29 -30.92 37.00 -11.07
CA THR A 29 -29.94 38.07 -11.22
C THR A 29 -30.35 39.30 -10.40
N LYS A 30 -29.55 39.68 -9.39
CA LYS A 30 -29.59 41.03 -8.81
C LYS A 30 -28.18 41.55 -8.49
N ARG A 31 -27.75 42.45 -9.38
CA ARG A 31 -27.01 43.71 -9.16
C ARG A 31 -26.00 43.74 -7.99
N LYS A 32 -24.72 43.91 -8.38
CA LYS A 32 -23.67 44.54 -7.58
C LYS A 32 -24.19 45.84 -6.96
N ALA A 33 -24.38 45.83 -5.65
CA ALA A 33 -24.43 47.04 -4.84
C ALA A 33 -23.18 47.02 -3.96
N GLN A 34 -22.26 47.94 -4.20
CA GLN A 34 -21.20 48.29 -3.27
C GLN A 34 -21.86 48.66 -1.94
N ARG A 35 -21.72 47.81 -0.92
CA ARG A 35 -21.96 48.20 0.46
C ARG A 35 -20.64 48.57 1.09
N ILE A 36 -20.59 49.83 1.47
CA ILE A 36 -19.59 50.50 2.29
C ILE A 36 -19.38 49.69 3.57
N PHE A 37 -18.11 49.51 3.92
CA PHE A 37 -17.61 48.84 5.12
C PHE A 37 -18.39 49.23 6.39
N SER A 38 -19.07 48.28 7.02
CA SER A 38 -19.22 48.28 8.49
C SER A 38 -18.16 47.33 9.03
N ARG A 39 -17.15 47.92 9.67
CA ARG A 39 -16.04 47.24 10.30
C ARG A 39 -16.55 46.62 11.61
N ASN A 40 -17.11 45.41 11.52
CA ASN A 40 -17.55 44.66 12.69
C ASN A 40 -16.32 43.92 13.26
N SER A 41 -15.98 44.18 14.52
CA SER A 41 -14.85 43.58 15.24
C SER A 41 -14.86 42.04 15.29
N SER A 42 -15.98 41.40 14.97
CA SER A 42 -16.14 39.94 14.93
C SER A 42 -15.34 39.26 13.82
N ASP A 43 -15.07 39.93 12.70
CA ASP A 43 -14.30 39.33 11.60
C ASP A 43 -12.78 39.44 11.83
N GLU A 44 -12.32 40.47 12.55
CA GLU A 44 -10.92 40.57 12.98
C GLU A 44 -10.60 39.48 14.03
N GLU A 45 -11.54 39.17 14.92
CA GLU A 45 -11.41 38.10 15.90
C GLU A 45 -11.41 36.70 15.26
N LYS A 46 -12.28 36.46 14.27
CA LYS A 46 -12.24 35.23 13.46
C LYS A 46 -10.93 35.06 12.69
N GLN A 47 -10.43 36.13 12.07
CA GLN A 47 -9.14 36.10 11.40
C GLN A 47 -7.98 35.89 12.37
N ALA A 48 -8.05 36.44 13.59
CA ALA A 48 -7.04 36.20 14.62
C ALA A 48 -7.04 34.74 15.09
N VAL A 49 -8.22 34.13 15.26
CA VAL A 49 -8.36 32.71 15.62
C VAL A 49 -7.89 31.79 14.48
N GLU A 50 -8.20 32.10 13.22
CA GLU A 50 -7.66 31.37 12.07
C GLU A 50 -6.13 31.47 12.01
N LYS A 51 -5.56 32.66 12.20
CA LYS A 51 -4.11 32.87 12.25
C LYS A 51 -3.45 32.11 13.41
N LEU A 52 -4.05 32.08 14.59
CA LEU A 52 -3.55 31.31 15.74
C LEU A 52 -3.60 29.80 15.48
N ASN A 53 -4.65 29.31 14.84
CA ASN A 53 -4.79 27.91 14.47
C ASN A 53 -3.77 27.50 13.39
N ASP A 54 -3.44 28.41 12.47
CA ASP A 54 -2.38 28.20 11.49
C ASP A 54 -0.97 28.26 12.11
N TRP A 55 -0.76 29.09 13.13
CA TRP A 55 0.45 29.06 13.96
C TRP A 55 0.59 27.76 14.75
N GLU A 56 -0.47 27.26 15.38
CA GLU A 56 -0.45 26.00 16.13
C GLU A 56 -0.17 24.79 15.22
N LYS A 57 -0.69 24.81 13.98
CA LYS A 57 -0.35 23.80 12.95
C LYS A 57 1.11 23.91 12.49
N GLN A 58 1.68 25.11 12.42
CA GLN A 58 3.10 25.29 12.13
C GLN A 58 3.98 24.79 13.29
N ASP A 59 3.58 25.01 14.54
CA ASP A 59 4.29 24.55 15.73
C ASP A 59 4.29 23.02 15.88
N LYS A 60 3.15 22.36 15.63
CA LYS A 60 3.08 20.89 15.61
C LYS A 60 3.90 20.28 14.46
N LYS A 61 4.00 20.97 13.32
CA LYS A 61 4.95 20.59 12.26
C LYS A 61 6.39 20.77 12.75
N LEU A 62 6.67 21.83 13.49
CA LEU A 62 7.97 22.10 14.10
C LEU A 62 8.40 21.02 15.10
N GLU A 63 7.51 20.53 15.97
CA GLU A 63 7.83 19.44 16.93
C GLU A 63 8.18 18.11 16.22
N ASN A 64 7.46 17.76 15.15
CA ASN A 64 7.80 16.57 14.36
C ASN A 64 9.12 16.76 13.58
N PHE A 65 9.35 17.97 13.07
CA PHE A 65 10.65 18.34 12.52
C PHE A 65 11.75 18.32 13.60
N GLN A 66 11.44 18.65 14.85
CA GLN A 66 12.39 18.63 15.95
C GLN A 66 12.86 17.21 16.22
N SER A 67 11.98 16.22 16.39
CA SER A 67 12.39 14.81 16.58
C SER A 67 13.27 14.28 15.44
N ILE A 68 12.88 14.53 14.18
CA ILE A 68 13.67 14.11 13.00
C ILE A 68 14.97 14.91 12.89
N SER A 69 14.94 16.19 13.21
CA SER A 69 16.13 17.05 13.22
C SER A 69 17.08 16.68 14.35
N GLU A 70 16.58 16.28 15.52
CA GLU A 70 17.34 15.80 16.66
C GLU A 70 18.00 14.47 16.33
N ALA A 71 17.27 13.53 15.72
CA ALA A 71 17.85 12.29 15.22
C ALA A 71 18.94 12.57 14.17
N LYS A 72 18.69 13.49 13.24
CA LYS A 72 19.66 13.90 12.22
C LYS A 72 20.88 14.64 12.78
N ILE A 73 20.69 15.51 13.78
CA ILE A 73 21.76 16.23 14.49
C ILE A 73 22.58 15.24 15.30
N THR A 74 21.93 14.30 15.98
CA THR A 74 22.61 13.24 16.76
C THR A 74 23.42 12.34 15.83
N LEU A 75 22.86 11.93 14.70
CA LEU A 75 23.57 11.19 13.67
C LEU A 75 24.76 11.99 13.13
N LYS A 76 24.57 13.27 12.83
CA LYS A 76 25.62 14.15 12.31
C LYS A 76 26.75 14.34 13.33
N LYS A 77 26.44 14.63 14.59
CA LYS A 77 27.44 14.74 15.69
C LYS A 77 28.25 13.46 15.86
N ARG A 78 27.62 12.29 15.73
CA ARG A 78 28.30 10.99 15.81
C ARG A 78 29.15 10.71 14.58
N ILE A 79 28.66 11.01 13.37
CA ILE A 79 29.41 10.85 12.11
C ILE A 79 30.63 11.78 12.07
N ASP A 80 30.47 13.02 12.54
CA ASP A 80 31.52 14.06 12.52
C ASP A 80 32.51 13.93 13.69
N LYS A 81 32.42 12.87 14.50
CA LYS A 81 33.30 12.57 15.66
C LYS A 81 33.33 13.66 16.74
N GLU A 82 32.25 14.43 16.90
CA GLU A 82 32.14 15.41 17.99
C GLU A 82 31.88 14.76 19.36
N ASP A 83 31.74 13.43 19.44
CA ASP A 83 31.70 12.71 20.70
C ASP A 83 33.12 12.50 21.26
N ILE A 84 33.63 13.57 21.88
CA ILE A 84 34.99 13.72 22.43
C ILE A 84 35.42 12.51 23.29
N VAL A 85 34.47 11.81 23.92
CA VAL A 85 34.74 10.70 24.85
C VAL A 85 35.16 9.41 24.15
N GLU A 86 34.56 9.07 23.00
CA GLU A 86 34.90 7.88 22.20
C GLU A 86 36.25 8.07 21.48
N GLU A 87 36.50 9.27 20.95
CA GLU A 87 37.76 9.61 20.28
C GLU A 87 38.96 9.56 21.24
N ILE A 88 38.79 10.02 22.49
CA ILE A 88 39.82 9.92 23.53
C ILE A 88 40.08 8.46 23.94
N LYS A 89 39.06 7.59 23.96
CA LYS A 89 39.24 6.15 24.25
C LYS A 89 40.02 5.44 23.13
N LEU A 90 39.75 5.75 21.86
CA LEU A 90 40.47 5.20 20.71
C LEU A 90 41.94 5.68 20.67
N LYS A 91 42.18 6.99 20.88
CA LYS A 91 43.52 7.59 20.94
C LYS A 91 44.38 7.04 22.08
N ARG A 92 43.76 6.63 23.21
CA ARG A 92 44.48 6.00 24.35
C ARG A 92 44.89 4.54 24.08
N LYS A 93 44.11 3.78 23.28
CA LYS A 93 44.43 2.38 22.95
C LYS A 93 45.55 2.23 21.91
N HIS A 94 45.81 3.24 21.09
CA HIS A 94 46.74 3.14 19.94
C HIS A 94 48.11 3.83 20.15
N LYS A 95 48.43 4.30 21.37
CA LYS A 95 49.77 4.84 21.69
C LYS A 95 50.79 3.71 21.87
N ILE A 96 51.15 3.03 20.78
CA ILE A 96 52.35 2.18 20.72
C ILE A 96 53.53 3.11 20.43
N LYS A 97 54.44 3.25 21.40
CA LYS A 97 55.71 3.96 21.22
C LYS A 97 56.55 3.18 20.21
N LEU A 98 56.67 3.68 18.98
CA LEU A 98 57.63 3.14 18.01
C LEU A 98 59.06 3.50 18.49
N PRO A 99 59.99 2.53 18.54
CA PRO A 99 61.37 2.81 18.88
C PRO A 99 62.01 3.67 17.80
N ASP A 100 62.72 4.70 18.24
CA ASP A 100 63.40 5.69 17.40
C ASP A 100 64.68 5.07 16.82
N ILE A 101 64.57 4.41 15.67
CA ILE A 101 65.70 3.75 15.00
C ILE A 101 65.80 4.30 13.58
N ASN A 102 66.70 5.27 13.40
CA ASN A 102 67.09 5.85 12.13
C ASN A 102 67.89 4.86 11.27
N SER A 103 67.21 3.88 10.66
CA SER A 103 67.80 3.08 9.58
C SER A 103 66.96 3.20 8.30
N HIS A 104 67.59 3.64 7.21
CA HIS A 104 66.93 3.81 5.91
C HIS A 104 66.31 2.51 5.35
N LYS A 105 66.70 1.33 5.87
CA LYS A 105 66.13 0.03 5.52
C LYS A 105 64.79 -0.25 6.21
N LEU A 106 64.45 0.45 7.30
CA LEU A 106 63.18 0.27 8.03
C LEU A 106 62.06 1.18 7.52
N LEU A 107 62.37 2.23 6.74
CA LEU A 107 61.36 3.17 6.21
C LEU A 107 60.24 2.49 5.39
N PRO A 108 60.52 1.52 4.48
CA PRO A 108 59.46 0.82 3.75
C PRO A 108 58.57 -0.02 4.66
N VAL A 109 59.15 -0.63 5.70
CA VAL A 109 58.43 -1.44 6.69
C VAL A 109 57.55 -0.56 7.56
N ILE A 110 58.06 0.56 8.05
CA ILE A 110 57.29 1.55 8.82
C ILE A 110 56.15 2.13 7.98
N LYS A 111 56.39 2.43 6.70
CA LYS A 111 55.34 2.90 5.78
C LYS A 111 54.26 1.84 5.59
N SER A 112 54.63 0.58 5.32
CA SER A 112 53.68 -0.54 5.22
C SER A 112 52.86 -0.76 6.49
N ILE A 113 53.47 -0.61 7.68
CA ILE A 113 52.76 -0.69 8.96
C ILE A 113 51.76 0.46 9.11
N LYS A 114 52.17 1.70 8.80
CA LYS A 114 51.28 2.88 8.83
C LYS A 114 50.12 2.75 7.85
N ASP A 115 50.38 2.27 6.63
CA ASP A 115 49.35 2.08 5.61
C ASP A 115 48.35 0.99 6.05
N ARG A 116 48.83 -0.10 6.67
CA ARG A 116 47.94 -1.12 7.27
C ARG A 116 47.11 -0.57 8.43
N GLN A 117 47.70 0.26 9.30
CA GLN A 117 46.99 0.89 10.41
C GLN A 117 45.92 1.85 9.89
N SER A 118 46.28 2.76 8.97
CA SER A 118 45.33 3.69 8.35
C SER A 118 44.20 2.95 7.63
N LYS A 119 44.51 1.87 6.91
CA LYS A 119 43.49 1.02 6.29
C LYS A 119 42.57 0.38 7.33
N LYS A 120 43.12 -0.18 8.41
CA LYS A 120 42.34 -0.79 9.49
C LYS A 120 41.44 0.25 10.18
N GLU A 121 41.96 1.43 10.48
CA GLU A 121 41.18 2.54 11.05
C GLU A 121 40.08 2.99 10.08
N SER A 122 40.36 3.10 8.79
CA SER A 122 39.34 3.45 7.78
C SER A 122 38.22 2.40 7.68
N GLU A 123 38.57 1.12 7.80
CA GLU A 123 37.62 0.01 7.78
C GLU A 123 36.78 -0.04 9.07
N GLU A 124 37.38 0.20 10.23
CA GLU A 124 36.67 0.31 11.51
C GLU A 124 35.70 1.52 11.50
N ASN A 125 36.16 2.69 11.05
CA ASN A 125 35.31 3.88 10.89
C ASN A 125 34.14 3.60 9.91
N PHE A 126 34.39 2.87 8.83
CA PHE A 126 33.35 2.49 7.88
C PHE A 126 32.32 1.54 8.51
N LYS A 127 32.77 0.51 9.23
CA LYS A 127 31.89 -0.42 9.95
C LYS A 127 31.03 0.30 10.98
N GLU A 128 31.62 1.26 11.71
CA GLU A 128 30.89 2.07 12.67
C GLU A 128 29.84 2.95 12.00
N ARG A 129 30.19 3.61 10.89
CA ARG A 129 29.24 4.37 10.07
C ARG A 129 28.10 3.50 9.57
N CYS A 130 28.37 2.31 9.05
CA CYS A 130 27.33 1.37 8.63
C CYS A 130 26.41 0.97 9.79
N ARG A 131 26.96 0.72 10.98
CA ARG A 131 26.17 0.44 12.18
C ARG A 131 25.21 1.58 12.50
N TYR A 132 25.67 2.83 12.43
CA TYR A 132 24.79 3.99 12.67
C TYR A 132 23.69 4.13 11.63
N LEU A 133 23.99 3.89 10.36
CA LEU A 133 23.00 3.93 9.28
C LEU A 133 21.94 2.84 9.49
N ARG A 134 22.32 1.62 9.91
CA ARG A 134 21.36 0.55 10.25
C ARG A 134 20.44 0.94 11.40
N LEU A 135 20.98 1.52 12.47
CA LEU A 135 20.17 1.97 13.61
C LEU A 135 19.17 3.05 13.18
N PHE A 136 19.62 4.01 12.36
CA PHE A 136 18.75 5.05 11.83
C PHE A 136 17.63 4.47 10.94
N GLU A 137 17.94 3.48 10.11
CA GLU A 137 16.94 2.77 9.30
C GLU A 137 15.95 1.97 10.16
N GLU A 138 16.43 1.30 11.20
CA GLU A 138 15.60 0.58 12.15
C GLU A 138 14.62 1.54 12.86
N ASP A 139 15.10 2.70 13.31
CA ASP A 139 14.26 3.73 13.93
C ASP A 139 13.19 4.26 12.97
N LEU A 140 13.56 4.55 11.72
CA LEU A 140 12.59 4.98 10.69
C LEU A 140 11.55 3.90 10.39
N ASN A 141 11.98 2.64 10.27
CA ASN A 141 11.09 1.51 10.01
C ASN A 141 10.15 1.24 11.17
N ASN A 142 10.63 1.32 12.41
CA ASN A 142 9.83 1.15 13.62
C ASN A 142 8.80 2.26 13.76
N THR A 143 9.22 3.51 13.54
CA THR A 143 8.32 4.68 13.54
C THR A 143 7.23 4.54 12.46
N SER A 144 7.61 4.15 11.23
CA SER A 144 6.66 3.93 10.13
C SER A 144 5.65 2.82 10.43
N LYS A 145 6.10 1.69 10.99
CA LYS A 145 5.24 0.58 11.43
C LYS A 145 4.28 1.01 12.55
N GLN A 146 4.76 1.75 13.53
CA GLN A 146 3.94 2.25 14.63
C GLN A 146 2.85 3.20 14.13
N LEU A 147 3.22 4.22 13.34
CA LEU A 147 2.25 5.16 12.75
C LEU A 147 1.20 4.45 11.89
N SER A 148 1.63 3.46 11.09
CA SER A 148 0.72 2.66 10.27
C SER A 148 -0.26 1.83 11.12
N LYS A 149 0.20 1.26 12.24
CA LYS A 149 -0.64 0.53 13.19
C LYS A 149 -1.66 1.46 13.85
N GLU A 150 -1.23 2.62 14.34
CA GLU A 150 -2.12 3.64 14.93
C GLU A 150 -3.19 4.11 13.93
N LEU A 151 -2.80 4.36 12.67
CA LEU A 151 -3.75 4.72 11.60
C LEU A 151 -4.77 3.61 11.36
N SER A 152 -4.34 2.35 11.33
CA SER A 152 -5.25 1.21 11.17
C SER A 152 -6.24 1.08 12.34
N GLN A 153 -5.81 1.37 13.56
CA GLN A 153 -6.65 1.37 14.75
C GLN A 153 -7.69 2.49 14.70
N ILE A 154 -7.29 3.72 14.33
CA ILE A 154 -8.21 4.84 14.14
C ILE A 154 -9.23 4.52 13.04
N LYS A 155 -8.82 3.88 11.94
CA LYS A 155 -9.73 3.46 10.89
C LYS A 155 -10.79 2.50 11.41
N HIS A 156 -10.36 1.50 12.19
CA HIS A 156 -11.28 0.56 12.83
C HIS A 156 -12.26 1.26 13.78
N GLU A 157 -11.77 2.16 14.64
CA GLU A 157 -12.61 2.92 15.58
C GLU A 157 -13.63 3.82 14.84
N LYS A 158 -13.26 4.39 13.71
CA LYS A 158 -14.20 5.17 12.88
C LYS A 158 -15.30 4.30 12.29
N ASP A 159 -14.94 3.10 11.83
CA ASP A 159 -15.90 2.18 11.23
C ASP A 159 -16.89 1.66 12.30
N THR A 160 -16.41 1.34 13.51
CA THR A 160 -17.30 0.96 14.63
C THR A 160 -18.23 2.10 15.05
N LEU A 161 -17.73 3.34 15.16
CA LEU A 161 -18.58 4.50 15.47
C LEU A 161 -19.65 4.76 14.40
N ARG A 162 -19.34 4.53 13.12
CA ARG A 162 -20.30 4.66 12.02
C ARG A 162 -21.39 3.60 12.11
N GLU A 163 -21.02 2.35 12.39
CA GLU A 163 -21.98 1.27 12.59
C GLU A 163 -22.91 1.56 13.77
N ASP A 164 -22.38 2.08 14.87
CA ASP A 164 -23.19 2.44 16.04
C ASP A 164 -24.14 3.61 15.76
N CYS A 165 -23.72 4.62 14.99
CA CYS A 165 -24.61 5.68 14.52
C CYS A 165 -25.78 5.12 13.70
N VAL A 166 -25.53 4.10 12.87
CA VAL A 166 -26.59 3.43 12.10
C VAL A 166 -27.53 2.66 13.02
N LYS A 167 -27.02 1.92 14.02
CA LYS A 167 -27.85 1.19 14.99
C LYS A 167 -28.79 2.13 15.75
N ILE A 168 -28.29 3.29 16.19
CA ILE A 168 -29.10 4.28 16.91
C ILE A 168 -30.20 4.87 16.02
N LYS A 169 -29.88 5.21 14.77
CA LYS A 169 -30.87 5.70 13.81
C LYS A 169 -31.97 4.65 13.52
N LYS A 170 -31.62 3.36 13.53
CA LYS A 170 -32.62 2.27 13.41
C LYS A 170 -33.57 2.24 14.61
N ILE A 171 -33.07 2.44 15.83
CA ILE A 171 -33.92 2.51 17.03
C ILE A 171 -34.93 3.66 16.89
N LEU A 172 -34.49 4.85 16.46
CA LEU A 172 -35.39 5.97 16.21
C LEU A 172 -36.45 5.64 15.16
N ALA A 173 -36.06 4.97 14.06
CA ALA A 173 -36.98 4.59 13.00
C ALA A 173 -38.07 3.63 13.49
N ILE A 174 -37.72 2.65 14.33
CA ILE A 174 -38.69 1.72 14.96
C ILE A 174 -39.69 2.50 15.82
N TYR A 175 -39.23 3.43 16.67
CA TYR A 175 -40.11 4.27 17.49
C TYR A 175 -41.05 5.14 16.65
N ILE A 176 -40.57 5.69 15.52
CA ILE A 176 -41.39 6.46 14.58
C ILE A 176 -42.49 5.56 13.98
N GLU A 177 -42.11 4.38 13.48
CA GLU A 177 -43.02 3.43 12.85
C GLU A 177 -44.11 2.95 13.82
N GLU A 178 -43.74 2.60 15.06
CA GLU A 178 -44.70 2.21 16.10
C GLU A 178 -45.68 3.33 16.45
N THR A 179 -45.22 4.58 16.45
CA THR A 179 -46.08 5.74 16.69
C THR A 179 -47.05 5.98 15.54
N GLU A 180 -46.60 5.78 14.29
CA GLU A 180 -47.43 5.92 13.10
C GLU A 180 -48.49 4.81 12.99
N LYS A 181 -48.13 3.56 13.31
CA LYS A 181 -49.09 2.45 13.40
C LYS A 181 -50.22 2.73 14.40
N LEU A 182 -49.89 3.32 15.55
CA LEU A 182 -50.89 3.69 16.56
C LEU A 182 -51.81 4.82 16.07
N LYS A 183 -51.26 5.81 15.35
CA LYS A 183 -52.04 6.88 14.70
C LYS A 183 -53.04 6.33 13.69
N GLU A 184 -52.60 5.39 12.86
CA GLU A 184 -53.44 4.77 11.85
C GLU A 184 -54.57 3.93 12.49
N ALA A 185 -54.26 3.15 13.53
CA ALA A 185 -55.25 2.40 14.29
C ALA A 185 -56.31 3.30 14.94
N LEU A 186 -55.90 4.45 15.50
CA LEU A 186 -56.83 5.44 16.05
C LEU A 186 -57.74 6.02 14.95
N LEU A 187 -57.17 6.37 13.79
CA LEU A 187 -57.92 6.93 12.67
C LEU A 187 -58.97 5.94 12.12
N GLN A 188 -58.63 4.65 12.05
CA GLN A 188 -59.57 3.59 11.69
C GLN A 188 -60.70 3.46 12.73
N CYS A 189 -60.37 3.58 14.02
CA CYS A 189 -61.37 3.57 15.10
C CYS A 189 -62.32 4.78 15.02
N GLU A 190 -61.80 5.97 14.72
CA GLU A 190 -62.58 7.21 14.58
C GLU A 190 -63.49 7.21 13.35
N ASN A 191 -63.05 6.61 12.24
CA ASN A 191 -63.79 6.55 10.98
C ASN A 191 -64.85 5.42 10.95
N ARG A 192 -65.08 4.72 12.06
CA ARG A 192 -66.05 3.61 12.10
C ARG A 192 -67.46 4.13 11.78
N PRO A 193 -68.18 3.54 10.82
CA PRO A 193 -69.50 4.03 10.39
C PRO A 193 -70.50 3.99 11.55
N LYS A 194 -71.39 5.00 11.60
CA LYS A 194 -72.48 5.14 12.58
C LYS A 194 -73.57 4.09 12.34
N VAL A 195 -73.27 2.83 12.64
CA VAL A 195 -74.25 1.74 12.69
C VAL A 195 -75.05 1.89 14.00
N LYS A 196 -76.26 1.32 14.07
CA LYS A 196 -77.10 1.28 15.28
C LYS A 196 -76.43 0.40 16.35
N ILE A 197 -75.42 0.96 17.01
CA ILE A 197 -74.66 0.37 18.09
C ILE A 197 -75.48 0.53 19.39
N SER A 198 -75.46 -0.47 20.26
CA SER A 198 -76.16 -0.38 21.55
C SER A 198 -75.53 0.70 22.45
N GLN A 199 -76.27 1.18 23.46
CA GLN A 199 -75.74 2.20 24.38
C GLN A 199 -74.51 1.71 25.15
N GLU A 200 -74.46 0.42 25.50
CA GLU A 200 -73.32 -0.22 26.18
C GLU A 200 -72.10 -0.34 25.25
N GLU A 201 -72.32 -0.76 24.00
CA GLU A 201 -71.27 -0.87 22.99
C GLU A 201 -70.69 0.51 22.63
N LEU A 202 -71.53 1.55 22.61
CA LEU A 202 -71.10 2.93 22.40
C LEU A 202 -70.20 3.42 23.54
N ALA A 203 -70.59 3.16 24.79
CA ALA A 203 -69.79 3.51 25.96
C ALA A 203 -68.44 2.77 25.97
N ALA A 204 -68.44 1.47 25.66
CA ALA A 204 -67.22 0.67 25.53
C ALA A 204 -66.30 1.18 24.41
N TRP A 205 -66.86 1.56 23.26
CA TRP A 205 -66.10 2.14 22.15
C TRP A 205 -65.50 3.51 22.49
N MET A 206 -66.26 4.40 23.12
CA MET A 206 -65.74 5.71 23.55
C MET A 206 -64.58 5.55 24.54
N SER A 207 -64.74 4.67 25.53
CA SER A 207 -63.68 4.34 26.49
C SER A 207 -62.42 3.81 25.80
N HIS A 208 -62.56 2.86 24.86
CA HIS A 208 -61.44 2.33 24.09
C HIS A 208 -60.74 3.39 23.21
N ARG A 209 -61.51 4.28 22.57
CA ARG A 209 -60.96 5.39 21.79
C ARG A 209 -60.19 6.38 22.67
N ASP A 210 -60.72 6.71 23.83
CA ASP A 210 -60.09 7.66 24.75
C ASP A 210 -58.81 7.06 25.37
N LEU A 211 -58.81 5.74 25.66
CA LEU A 211 -57.60 4.97 26.01
C LEU A 211 -56.53 5.04 24.90
N MET A 212 -56.92 4.84 23.63
CA MET A 212 -55.97 4.95 22.51
C MET A 212 -55.43 6.38 22.32
N ARG A 213 -56.24 7.42 22.56
CA ARG A 213 -55.77 8.81 22.55
C ARG A 213 -54.77 9.10 23.66
N GLU A 214 -55.01 8.60 24.86
CA GLU A 214 -54.06 8.73 25.96
C GLU A 214 -52.75 7.98 25.69
N GLU A 215 -52.82 6.75 25.17
CA GLU A 215 -51.63 5.99 24.80
C GLU A 215 -50.83 6.69 23.70
N LEU A 216 -51.50 7.23 22.69
CA LEU A 216 -50.88 7.99 21.61
C LEU A 216 -50.19 9.24 22.14
N LYS A 217 -50.85 10.02 23.01
CA LYS A 217 -50.24 11.20 23.64
C LYS A 217 -49.00 10.83 24.46
N LYS A 218 -49.04 9.73 25.22
CA LYS A 218 -47.89 9.20 25.96
C LYS A 218 -46.74 8.80 25.03
N ARG A 219 -47.04 8.11 23.92
CA ARG A 219 -46.03 7.69 22.94
C ARG A 219 -45.45 8.86 22.15
N GLU A 220 -46.24 9.88 21.82
CA GLU A 220 -45.74 11.10 21.17
C GLU A 220 -44.76 11.85 22.08
N GLN A 221 -45.09 11.98 23.38
CA GLN A 221 -44.16 12.55 24.36
C GLN A 221 -42.90 11.68 24.52
N GLY A 222 -43.04 10.36 24.54
CA GLY A 222 -41.91 9.43 24.57
C GLY A 222 -41.03 9.54 23.32
N LYS A 223 -41.63 9.65 22.14
CA LYS A 223 -40.93 9.83 20.86
C LYS A 223 -40.09 11.09 20.87
N VAL A 224 -40.62 12.22 21.35
CA VAL A 224 -39.86 13.48 21.45
C VAL A 224 -38.63 13.30 22.35
N LYS A 225 -38.80 12.69 23.53
CA LYS A 225 -37.67 12.40 24.45
C LYS A 225 -36.61 11.51 23.80
N VAL A 226 -37.03 10.38 23.20
CA VAL A 226 -36.12 9.45 22.52
C VAL A 226 -35.43 10.14 21.34
N GLN A 227 -36.13 11.00 20.61
CA GLN A 227 -35.57 11.77 19.50
C GLN A 227 -34.51 12.76 19.99
N ASP A 228 -34.73 13.45 21.11
CA ASP A 228 -33.78 14.39 21.70
C ASP A 228 -32.53 13.66 22.20
N GLU A 229 -32.70 12.56 22.96
CA GLU A 229 -31.61 11.71 23.44
C GLU A 229 -30.77 11.17 22.29
N ILE A 230 -31.42 10.64 21.24
CA ILE A 230 -30.74 10.14 20.05
C ILE A 230 -30.02 11.26 19.31
N SER A 231 -30.60 12.45 19.23
CA SER A 231 -29.98 13.60 18.55
C SER A 231 -28.73 14.07 19.28
N GLU A 232 -28.78 14.15 20.61
CA GLU A 232 -27.61 14.47 21.44
C GLU A 232 -26.50 13.43 21.29
N GLU A 233 -26.88 12.15 21.32
CA GLU A 233 -25.95 11.03 21.27
C GLU A 233 -25.30 10.87 19.87
N VAL A 234 -26.06 11.14 18.80
CA VAL A 234 -25.53 11.24 17.43
C VAL A 234 -24.58 12.43 17.29
N LEU A 235 -24.90 13.56 17.91
CA LEU A 235 -24.04 14.76 17.88
C LEU A 235 -22.72 14.50 18.61
N LYS A 236 -22.73 13.86 19.78
CA LYS A 236 -21.52 13.42 20.51
C LYS A 236 -20.64 12.49 19.67
N ARG A 237 -21.24 11.46 19.05
CA ARG A 237 -20.49 10.56 18.15
C ARG A 237 -19.94 11.27 16.92
N HIS A 238 -20.69 12.24 16.38
CA HIS A 238 -20.24 13.03 15.24
C HIS A 238 -19.02 13.90 15.59
N GLN A 239 -19.02 14.55 16.75
CA GLN A 239 -17.86 15.29 17.26
C GLN A 239 -16.63 14.37 17.40
N LYS A 240 -16.80 13.18 17.98
CA LYS A 240 -15.71 12.19 18.08
C LYS A 240 -15.18 11.75 16.71
N LEU A 241 -16.05 11.59 15.71
CA LEU A 241 -15.61 11.29 14.34
C LEU A 241 -14.75 12.41 13.74
N ILE A 242 -15.11 13.67 13.98
CA ILE A 242 -14.32 14.84 13.53
C ILE A 242 -12.93 14.83 14.20
N GLU A 243 -12.85 14.54 15.50
CA GLU A 243 -11.57 14.42 16.20
C GLU A 243 -10.69 13.30 15.63
N LEU A 244 -11.28 12.13 15.35
CA LEU A 244 -10.56 11.01 14.73
C LEU A 244 -10.13 11.33 13.29
N ASP A 245 -10.91 12.12 12.55
CA ASP A 245 -10.52 12.62 11.22
C ASP A 245 -9.30 13.55 11.31
N GLY A 246 -9.26 14.45 12.30
CA GLY A 246 -8.11 15.29 12.60
C GLY A 246 -6.86 14.46 12.90
N LYS A 247 -6.95 13.53 13.87
CA LYS A 247 -5.84 12.63 14.21
C LYS A 247 -5.36 11.78 13.04
N SER A 248 -6.29 11.28 12.23
CA SER A 248 -5.96 10.50 11.02
C SER A 248 -5.24 11.33 9.97
N LYS A 249 -5.55 12.63 9.86
CA LYS A 249 -4.82 13.55 8.98
C LYS A 249 -3.40 13.77 9.50
N ASP A 250 -3.25 14.06 10.78
CA ASP A 250 -1.94 14.32 11.40
C ASP A 250 -1.01 13.10 11.30
N LEU A 251 -1.51 11.90 11.56
CA LEU A 251 -0.74 10.66 11.41
C LEU A 251 -0.32 10.40 9.96
N ARG A 252 -1.16 10.74 8.98
CA ARG A 252 -0.80 10.63 7.55
C ARG A 252 0.33 11.60 7.20
N GLU A 253 0.24 12.85 7.64
CA GLU A 253 1.30 13.83 7.44
C GLU A 253 2.63 13.36 8.07
N LYS A 254 2.61 12.80 9.28
CA LYS A 254 3.80 12.20 9.92
C LYS A 254 4.37 11.03 9.11
N LEU A 255 3.50 10.14 8.64
CA LEU A 255 3.91 8.99 7.83
C LEU A 255 4.59 9.43 6.52
N ASP A 256 4.05 10.46 5.87
CA ASP A 256 4.61 11.01 4.62
C ASP A 256 5.99 11.63 4.85
N ILE A 257 6.19 12.32 5.98
CA ILE A 257 7.51 12.86 6.35
C ILE A 257 8.52 11.73 6.58
N VAL A 258 8.14 10.67 7.29
CA VAL A 258 9.01 9.51 7.54
C VAL A 258 9.38 8.84 6.21
N LYS A 259 8.40 8.59 5.33
CA LYS A 259 8.63 8.02 4.00
C LYS A 259 9.57 8.89 3.17
N PHE A 260 9.35 10.20 3.12
CA PHE A 260 10.24 11.12 2.41
C PHE A 260 11.67 11.06 2.94
N THR A 261 11.83 10.95 4.27
CA THR A 261 13.13 10.82 4.91
C THR A 261 13.81 9.49 4.54
N GLN A 262 13.07 8.39 4.52
CA GLN A 262 13.56 7.08 4.07
C GLN A 262 14.01 7.12 2.61
N ILE A 263 13.18 7.66 1.70
CA ILE A 263 13.51 7.79 0.28
C ILE A 263 14.80 8.57 0.09
N LYS A 264 14.92 9.74 0.74
CA LYS A 264 16.12 10.58 0.64
C LYS A 264 17.38 9.87 1.16
N HIS A 265 17.25 9.13 2.26
CA HIS A 265 18.32 8.33 2.83
C HIS A 265 18.78 7.23 1.87
N TYR A 266 17.85 6.43 1.36
CA TYR A 266 18.16 5.34 0.42
C TYR A 266 18.70 5.84 -0.92
N GLN A 267 18.16 6.93 -1.47
CA GLN A 267 18.71 7.56 -2.68
C GLN A 267 20.14 8.05 -2.46
N SER A 268 20.47 8.58 -1.28
CA SER A 268 21.84 8.97 -0.94
C SER A 268 22.77 7.77 -0.88
N LEU A 269 22.35 6.68 -0.22
CA LEU A 269 23.14 5.45 -0.15
C LEU A 269 23.33 4.80 -1.53
N LEU A 270 22.28 4.78 -2.35
CA LEU A 270 22.34 4.24 -3.71
C LEU A 270 23.32 5.03 -4.57
N LYS A 271 23.25 6.36 -4.54
CA LYS A 271 24.15 7.23 -5.31
C LYS A 271 25.61 7.12 -4.87
N GLU A 272 25.84 6.93 -3.57
CA GLU A 272 27.17 6.66 -3.02
C GLU A 272 27.64 5.22 -3.29
N GLY A 273 26.73 4.32 -3.68
CA GLY A 273 27.02 2.91 -3.90
C GLY A 273 27.39 2.15 -2.63
N LYS A 274 26.84 2.58 -1.49
CA LYS A 274 27.20 2.05 -0.18
C LYS A 274 26.23 0.97 0.26
N ASP A 275 26.73 -0.26 0.31
CA ASP A 275 26.00 -1.39 0.86
C ASP A 275 26.10 -1.42 2.40
N VAL A 276 25.03 -0.95 3.05
CA VAL A 276 24.88 -1.06 4.51
C VAL A 276 24.27 -2.40 4.92
N GLY A 277 23.52 -3.06 4.03
CA GLY A 277 22.79 -4.31 4.27
C GLY A 277 23.61 -5.59 4.11
N ASN A 278 24.81 -5.51 3.54
CA ASN A 278 25.69 -6.64 3.21
C ASN A 278 25.16 -7.57 2.09
N GLU A 279 24.17 -7.11 1.33
CA GLU A 279 23.52 -7.87 0.25
C GLU A 279 23.82 -7.29 -1.14
N GLY A 280 24.66 -6.26 -1.22
CA GLY A 280 24.89 -5.46 -2.43
C GLY A 280 23.80 -4.40 -2.61
N ILE A 281 24.03 -3.39 -3.45
CA ILE A 281 23.13 -2.23 -3.57
C ILE A 281 21.71 -2.57 -4.06
N GLN A 282 21.47 -3.80 -4.52
CA GLN A 282 20.14 -4.35 -4.81
C GLN A 282 19.17 -4.26 -3.63
N TRP A 283 19.61 -4.39 -2.38
CA TRP A 283 18.70 -4.28 -1.24
C TRP A 283 18.13 -2.86 -1.10
N ILE A 284 18.92 -1.84 -1.48
CA ILE A 284 18.48 -0.44 -1.48
C ILE A 284 17.38 -0.23 -2.53
N VAL A 285 17.53 -0.87 -3.69
CA VAL A 285 16.51 -0.87 -4.75
C VAL A 285 15.21 -1.52 -4.24
N ILE A 286 15.31 -2.68 -3.59
CA ILE A 286 14.17 -3.36 -2.97
C ILE A 286 13.50 -2.46 -1.93
N ALA A 287 14.27 -1.79 -1.07
CA ALA A 287 13.76 -0.88 -0.05
C ALA A 287 13.01 0.31 -0.66
N LEU A 288 13.54 0.93 -1.72
CA LEU A 288 12.88 2.02 -2.45
C LEU A 288 11.56 1.56 -3.09
N TRP A 289 11.55 0.41 -3.76
CA TRP A 289 10.33 -0.15 -4.36
C TRP A 289 9.27 -0.50 -3.31
N ASN A 290 9.67 -1.04 -2.16
CA ASN A 290 8.75 -1.34 -1.06
C ASN A 290 8.08 -0.07 -0.47
N ILE A 291 8.73 1.10 -0.58
CA ILE A 291 8.16 2.39 -0.19
C ILE A 291 7.25 2.97 -1.30
N GLY A 292 7.37 2.45 -2.54
CA GLY A 292 6.64 2.91 -3.72
C GLY A 292 7.40 3.93 -4.58
N GLU A 293 8.71 4.07 -4.37
CA GLU A 293 9.56 4.97 -5.16
C GLU A 293 10.16 4.24 -6.36
N THR A 294 10.19 4.88 -7.52
CA THR A 294 10.83 4.33 -8.72
C THR A 294 12.32 4.63 -8.74
N VAL A 295 13.14 3.66 -9.16
CA VAL A 295 14.59 3.84 -9.29
C VAL A 295 14.95 4.04 -10.76
N SER A 296 15.62 5.15 -11.07
CA SER A 296 16.15 5.43 -12.42
C SER A 296 17.64 5.10 -12.50
N VAL A 297 18.16 4.94 -13.72
CA VAL A 297 19.59 4.67 -13.98
C VAL A 297 20.48 5.79 -13.40
N GLU A 298 20.00 7.03 -13.37
CA GLU A 298 20.74 8.20 -12.86
C GLU A 298 20.94 8.18 -11.33
N ASN A 299 20.15 7.35 -10.62
CA ASN A 299 20.29 7.21 -9.17
C ASN A 299 21.49 6.34 -8.78
N PHE A 300 22.06 5.59 -9.72
CA PHE A 300 23.18 4.69 -9.47
C PHE A 300 24.53 5.42 -9.45
N PRO A 301 25.56 4.84 -8.82
CA PRO A 301 26.91 5.39 -8.85
C PRO A 301 27.46 5.46 -10.27
N SER A 302 28.21 6.51 -10.56
CA SER A 302 28.80 6.73 -11.89
C SER A 302 29.84 5.68 -12.30
N TYR A 303 30.28 4.84 -11.37
CA TYR A 303 31.23 3.77 -11.65
C TYR A 303 30.58 2.48 -12.17
N LEU A 304 29.25 2.39 -12.14
CA LEU A 304 28.51 1.26 -12.69
C LEU A 304 28.10 1.56 -14.13
N ASP A 305 28.34 0.61 -15.02
CA ASP A 305 27.86 0.65 -16.39
C ASP A 305 26.38 0.22 -16.47
N GLY A 306 25.78 0.42 -17.65
CA GLY A 306 24.37 0.09 -17.88
C GLY A 306 24.08 -1.39 -17.62
N ASP A 307 24.98 -2.29 -18.01
CA ASP A 307 24.81 -3.73 -17.84
C ASP A 307 24.79 -4.14 -16.36
N ALA A 308 25.72 -3.60 -15.55
CA ALA A 308 25.72 -3.84 -14.10
C ALA A 308 24.46 -3.28 -13.42
N ILE A 309 24.01 -2.09 -13.84
CA ILE A 309 22.75 -1.51 -13.33
C ILE A 309 21.56 -2.40 -13.67
N HIS A 310 21.45 -2.86 -14.92
CA HIS A 310 20.40 -3.78 -15.35
C HIS A 310 20.43 -5.09 -14.58
N PHE A 311 21.63 -5.63 -14.34
CA PHE A 311 21.82 -6.81 -13.51
C PHE A 311 21.28 -6.61 -12.08
N ILE A 312 21.64 -5.50 -11.43
CA ILE A 312 21.18 -5.18 -10.07
C ILE A 312 19.65 -5.07 -10.01
N LEU A 313 19.04 -4.38 -10.98
CA LEU A 313 17.58 -4.26 -11.08
C LEU A 313 16.91 -5.62 -11.29
N PHE A 314 17.51 -6.48 -12.12
CA PHE A 314 17.04 -7.84 -12.36
C PHE A 314 17.05 -8.67 -11.07
N VAL A 315 18.16 -8.69 -10.32
CA VAL A 315 18.23 -9.48 -9.08
C VAL A 315 17.28 -8.93 -8.02
N ALA A 316 17.18 -7.60 -7.87
CA ALA A 316 16.22 -6.97 -6.98
C ALA A 316 14.77 -7.41 -7.29
N GLN A 317 14.41 -7.45 -8.57
CA GLN A 317 13.08 -7.88 -9.01
C GLN A 317 12.83 -9.37 -8.67
N LYS A 318 13.82 -10.22 -8.88
CA LYS A 318 13.73 -11.66 -8.58
C LYS A 318 13.68 -11.97 -7.09
N ASN A 319 14.36 -11.17 -6.25
CA ASN A 319 14.22 -11.27 -4.81
C ASN A 319 12.82 -10.87 -4.32
N LEU A 320 12.24 -9.79 -4.87
CA LEU A 320 10.84 -9.44 -4.57
C LEU A 320 9.86 -10.55 -5.00
N GLU A 321 10.07 -11.16 -6.17
CA GLU A 321 9.27 -12.30 -6.64
C GLU A 321 9.32 -13.48 -5.65
N ILE A 322 10.50 -13.77 -5.08
CA ILE A 322 10.66 -14.77 -4.03
C ILE A 322 9.87 -14.38 -2.78
N GLU A 323 9.99 -13.14 -2.30
CA GLU A 323 9.28 -12.65 -1.11
C GLU A 323 7.75 -12.76 -1.27
N GLU A 324 7.22 -12.39 -2.44
CA GLU A 324 5.79 -12.50 -2.73
C GLU A 324 5.30 -13.95 -2.65
N ILE A 325 6.09 -14.90 -3.16
CA ILE A 325 5.75 -16.32 -3.16
C ILE A 325 5.85 -16.90 -1.75
N LEU A 326 6.89 -16.56 -1.00
CA LEU A 326 7.02 -16.95 0.40
C LEU A 326 5.87 -16.41 1.24
N ASN A 327 5.44 -15.17 1.00
CA ASN A 327 4.28 -14.59 1.66
C ASN A 327 2.98 -15.35 1.35
N LYS A 328 2.81 -15.85 0.11
CA LYS A 328 1.67 -16.71 -0.27
C LYS A 328 1.70 -18.07 0.42
N ILE A 329 2.89 -18.64 0.65
CA ILE A 329 3.06 -19.91 1.36
C ILE A 329 2.77 -19.74 2.87
N ILE A 330 3.33 -18.71 3.50
CA ILE A 330 3.22 -18.48 4.96
C ILE A 330 1.82 -18.02 5.35
N ASN A 331 1.19 -17.17 4.55
CA ASN A 331 -0.13 -16.61 4.82
C ASN A 331 -1.14 -17.00 3.73
N PRO A 332 -1.53 -18.28 3.61
CA PRO A 332 -2.52 -18.70 2.61
C PRO A 332 -3.89 -18.02 2.82
N SER A 333 -4.18 -17.58 4.05
CA SER A 333 -5.37 -16.81 4.44
C SER A 333 -5.34 -15.32 4.07
N LYS A 334 -4.18 -14.76 3.70
CA LYS A 334 -4.06 -13.39 3.15
C LYS A 334 -4.15 -13.35 1.62
N LYS A 335 -4.68 -14.40 0.98
CA LYS A 335 -5.15 -14.31 -0.40
C LYS A 335 -6.27 -13.26 -0.45
N ASN A 336 -5.97 -12.07 -1.00
CA ASN A 336 -6.88 -10.96 -1.37
C ASN A 336 -6.98 -9.74 -0.42
N LEU A 337 -5.91 -8.95 -0.30
CA LEU A 337 -6.01 -7.53 0.12
C LEU A 337 -5.79 -6.51 -1.02
N ALA A 338 -5.77 -6.97 -2.28
CA ALA A 338 -6.12 -6.17 -3.45
C ALA A 338 -7.59 -6.47 -3.84
N PRO A 339 -8.35 -5.52 -4.41
CA PRO A 339 -9.67 -5.14 -3.93
C PRO A 339 -10.71 -6.27 -4.06
N GLU A 340 -11.04 -6.88 -2.94
CA GLU A 340 -12.16 -7.80 -2.72
C GLU A 340 -13.52 -7.25 -3.23
N ARG A 341 -13.62 -5.93 -3.40
CA ARG A 341 -14.77 -5.26 -4.03
C ARG A 341 -14.97 -5.61 -5.51
N MET A 342 -13.92 -5.99 -6.25
CA MET A 342 -14.03 -6.40 -7.66
C MET A 342 -14.34 -7.89 -7.79
N ALA A 343 -13.77 -8.76 -6.94
CA ALA A 343 -14.04 -10.19 -6.96
C ALA A 343 -15.50 -10.52 -6.58
N ASN A 344 -16.04 -9.88 -5.54
CA ASN A 344 -17.46 -10.03 -5.17
C ASN A 344 -18.40 -9.43 -6.24
N ARG A 345 -17.95 -8.42 -7.00
CA ARG A 345 -18.70 -7.91 -8.17
C ARG A 345 -18.67 -8.90 -9.32
N TRP A 346 -17.52 -9.49 -9.62
CA TRP A 346 -17.37 -10.46 -10.71
C TRP A 346 -18.15 -11.75 -10.42
N ASN A 347 -18.12 -12.24 -9.17
CA ASN A 347 -18.92 -13.39 -8.76
C ASN A 347 -20.42 -13.09 -8.86
N ASN A 348 -20.88 -11.92 -8.41
CA ASN A 348 -22.27 -11.48 -8.61
C ASN A 348 -22.65 -11.32 -10.09
N ILE A 349 -21.75 -10.81 -10.94
CA ILE A 349 -21.99 -10.68 -12.38
C ILE A 349 -22.06 -12.06 -13.04
N ARG A 350 -21.20 -13.00 -12.64
CA ARG A 350 -21.19 -14.38 -13.13
C ARG A 350 -22.44 -15.13 -12.70
N GLU A 351 -22.85 -14.99 -11.44
CA GLU A 351 -24.08 -15.58 -10.90
C GLU A 351 -25.32 -15.02 -11.61
N ARG A 352 -25.41 -13.70 -11.78
CA ARG A 352 -26.48 -13.07 -12.56
C ARG A 352 -26.44 -13.49 -14.03
N LEU A 353 -25.27 -13.64 -14.64
CA LEU A 353 -25.14 -14.15 -16.01
C LEU A 353 -25.60 -15.61 -16.11
N THR A 354 -25.28 -16.45 -15.12
CA THR A 354 -25.75 -17.85 -15.06
C THR A 354 -27.26 -17.95 -14.80
N GLU A 355 -27.86 -17.05 -14.02
CA GLU A 355 -29.32 -16.98 -13.88
C GLU A 355 -29.99 -16.54 -15.19
N VAL A 356 -29.45 -15.49 -15.83
CA VAL A 356 -29.96 -15.01 -17.12
C VAL A 356 -29.80 -16.09 -18.21
N THR A 357 -28.67 -16.79 -18.27
CA THR A 357 -28.45 -17.87 -19.24
C THR A 357 -29.19 -19.16 -18.90
N LYS A 358 -29.51 -19.45 -17.63
CA LYS A 358 -30.40 -20.56 -17.23
C LYS A 358 -31.79 -20.46 -17.86
N HIS A 359 -32.26 -19.26 -18.15
CA HIS A 359 -33.56 -19.02 -18.78
C HIS A 359 -33.47 -18.82 -20.30
N MET A 360 -32.27 -18.60 -20.85
CA MET A 360 -32.06 -18.53 -22.30
C MET A 360 -31.89 -19.93 -22.89
N HIS A 361 -32.96 -20.44 -23.52
CA HIS A 361 -32.94 -21.70 -24.27
C HIS A 361 -32.18 -21.50 -25.58
N SER A 362 -30.85 -21.66 -25.53
CA SER A 362 -30.04 -21.69 -26.75
C SER A 362 -30.17 -23.07 -27.40
N GLN A 363 -30.85 -23.10 -28.56
CA GLN A 363 -30.94 -24.30 -29.39
C GLN A 363 -29.81 -24.30 -30.41
N LYS A 364 -29.09 -25.43 -30.51
CA LYS A 364 -28.06 -25.61 -31.54
C LYS A 364 -28.64 -26.46 -32.67
N PRO A 365 -28.42 -26.10 -33.94
CA PRO A 365 -28.86 -26.93 -35.05
C PRO A 365 -27.91 -28.12 -35.18
N GLU A 366 -28.45 -29.33 -35.04
CA GLU A 366 -27.78 -30.57 -35.42
C GLU A 366 -28.20 -30.94 -36.84
N TYR A 367 -27.20 -31.11 -37.70
CA TYR A 367 -27.39 -31.51 -39.08
C TYR A 367 -27.20 -33.01 -39.17
N SER A 368 -28.26 -33.75 -39.50
CA SER A 368 -28.15 -35.16 -39.83
C SER A 368 -28.21 -35.33 -41.35
N TYR A 369 -27.16 -35.88 -41.93
CA TYR A 369 -27.08 -36.16 -43.35
C TYR A 369 -27.56 -37.59 -43.61
N ASN A 370 -28.61 -37.76 -44.41
CA ASN A 370 -29.03 -39.09 -44.83
C ASN A 370 -28.39 -39.43 -46.19
N ASN A 371 -27.36 -40.28 -46.17
CA ASN A 371 -26.55 -40.60 -47.35
C ASN A 371 -27.33 -41.29 -48.48
N LYS A 372 -28.48 -41.92 -48.19
CA LYS A 372 -29.28 -42.61 -49.21
C LYS A 372 -30.23 -41.68 -49.97
N SER A 373 -30.70 -40.61 -49.33
CA SER A 373 -31.65 -39.66 -49.92
C SER A 373 -31.03 -38.32 -50.28
N GLN A 374 -29.76 -38.10 -49.96
CA GLN A 374 -29.02 -36.82 -50.11
C GLN A 374 -29.73 -35.60 -49.48
N LYS A 375 -30.68 -35.82 -48.57
CA LYS A 375 -31.39 -34.74 -47.88
C LYS A 375 -30.75 -34.49 -46.52
N VAL A 376 -30.59 -33.21 -46.20
CA VAL A 376 -30.13 -32.72 -44.90
C VAL A 376 -31.35 -32.37 -44.07
N SER A 377 -31.50 -33.02 -42.92
CA SER A 377 -32.49 -32.58 -41.93
C SER A 377 -31.80 -31.87 -40.78
N ILE A 378 -32.32 -30.70 -40.45
CA ILE A 378 -31.86 -29.89 -39.32
C ILE A 378 -32.79 -30.19 -38.16
N ARG A 379 -32.24 -30.72 -37.07
CA ARG A 379 -32.95 -30.87 -35.81
C ARG A 379 -32.34 -29.89 -34.81
N TRP A 380 -33.16 -29.02 -34.27
CA TRP A 380 -32.74 -28.10 -33.21
C TRP A 380 -32.76 -28.85 -31.88
N THR A 381 -31.58 -29.12 -31.32
CA THR A 381 -31.44 -29.76 -30.02
C THR A 381 -31.16 -28.68 -28.96
N ASN A 382 -31.75 -28.82 -27.78
CA ASN A 382 -31.46 -27.93 -26.66
C ASN A 382 -29.99 -28.11 -26.29
N CYS A 383 -29.19 -27.05 -26.43
CA CYS A 383 -27.82 -27.04 -25.98
C CYS A 383 -27.85 -26.91 -24.46
N MET A 384 -27.91 -28.04 -23.74
CA MET A 384 -27.63 -28.01 -22.32
C MET A 384 -26.23 -27.42 -22.18
N PRO A 385 -26.03 -26.33 -21.41
CA PRO A 385 -24.70 -25.82 -21.16
C PRO A 385 -23.92 -27.02 -20.64
N HIS A 386 -22.88 -27.42 -21.37
CA HIS A 386 -21.96 -28.42 -20.87
C HIS A 386 -21.63 -27.99 -19.46
N SER A 387 -21.99 -28.82 -18.48
CA SER A 387 -21.36 -28.74 -17.19
C SER A 387 -19.88 -28.91 -17.50
N GLU A 388 -19.18 -27.80 -17.69
CA GLU A 388 -17.76 -27.74 -17.40
C GLU A 388 -17.69 -28.40 -16.04
N SER A 389 -17.25 -29.66 -16.08
CA SER A 389 -16.83 -30.40 -14.91
C SER A 389 -16.16 -29.35 -14.04
N MET A 390 -16.79 -29.06 -12.91
CA MET A 390 -16.13 -28.39 -11.83
C MET A 390 -14.98 -29.33 -11.48
N VAL A 391 -13.88 -29.20 -12.21
CA VAL A 391 -12.57 -29.29 -11.62
C VAL A 391 -12.64 -28.19 -10.57
N SER A 392 -13.17 -28.57 -9.41
CA SER A 392 -12.82 -27.99 -8.13
C SER A 392 -11.32 -27.84 -8.23
N ARG A 393 -10.89 -26.64 -8.59
CA ARG A 393 -9.51 -26.21 -8.54
C ARG A 393 -9.20 -26.39 -7.08
N ASP A 394 -8.63 -27.55 -6.75
CA ASP A 394 -8.19 -27.87 -5.41
C ASP A 394 -7.36 -26.66 -5.00
N GLN A 395 -7.88 -25.88 -4.05
CA GLN A 395 -7.27 -24.60 -3.66
C GLN A 395 -5.92 -24.79 -2.94
N ASN A 396 -5.48 -26.04 -2.87
CA ASN A 396 -4.19 -26.50 -2.43
C ASN A 396 -3.32 -26.74 -3.67
N GLU A 397 -2.88 -25.66 -4.33
CA GLU A 397 -1.62 -25.77 -5.06
C GLU A 397 -0.57 -26.29 -4.06
N PRO A 398 0.08 -27.43 -4.33
CA PRO A 398 0.94 -28.05 -3.34
C PRO A 398 2.08 -27.10 -3.02
N THR A 399 2.32 -26.82 -1.74
CA THR A 399 3.42 -25.97 -1.24
C THR A 399 4.76 -26.29 -1.93
N SER A 400 4.98 -27.57 -2.25
CA SER A 400 6.14 -28.08 -3.00
C SER A 400 6.35 -27.40 -4.38
N TYR A 401 5.29 -27.00 -5.09
CA TYR A 401 5.41 -26.28 -6.36
C TYR A 401 6.07 -24.90 -6.16
N TYR A 402 5.61 -24.16 -5.16
CA TYR A 402 6.15 -22.84 -4.84
C TYR A 402 7.58 -22.91 -4.30
N GLU A 403 7.89 -23.91 -3.49
CA GLU A 403 9.25 -24.17 -3.01
C GLU A 403 10.22 -24.47 -4.16
N ASN A 404 9.83 -25.35 -5.10
CA ASN A 404 10.62 -25.67 -6.28
C ASN A 404 10.82 -24.43 -7.18
N TYR A 405 9.79 -23.59 -7.31
CA TYR A 405 9.89 -22.36 -8.07
C TYR A 405 10.84 -21.34 -7.43
N VAL A 406 10.75 -21.16 -6.10
CA VAL A 406 11.70 -20.32 -5.33
C VAL A 406 13.13 -20.85 -5.48
N ALA A 407 13.34 -22.16 -5.41
CA ALA A 407 14.66 -22.77 -5.62
C ALA A 407 15.21 -22.46 -7.03
N LYS A 408 14.37 -22.56 -8.06
CA LYS A 408 14.76 -22.22 -9.44
C LYS A 408 15.12 -20.74 -9.61
N ILE A 409 14.38 -19.82 -8.98
CA ILE A 409 14.73 -18.39 -9.01
C ILE A 409 16.07 -18.16 -8.31
N LYS A 410 16.31 -18.78 -7.15
CA LYS A 410 17.58 -18.66 -6.43
C LYS A 410 18.77 -19.17 -7.25
N GLU A 411 18.60 -20.28 -7.96
CA GLU A 411 19.62 -20.81 -8.87
C GLU A 411 19.89 -19.84 -10.03
N MET A 412 18.84 -19.28 -10.63
CA MET A 412 18.95 -18.27 -11.69
C MET A 412 19.68 -17.01 -11.20
N ILE A 413 19.38 -16.52 -9.99
CA ILE A 413 20.10 -15.39 -9.38
C ILE A 413 21.58 -15.77 -9.21
N ALA A 414 21.88 -16.93 -8.63
CA ALA A 414 23.26 -17.35 -8.41
C ALA A 414 24.07 -17.47 -9.71
N SER A 415 23.47 -18.05 -10.76
CA SER A 415 24.10 -18.17 -12.09
C SER A 415 24.31 -16.81 -12.76
N ALA A 416 23.33 -15.91 -12.66
CA ALA A 416 23.44 -14.56 -13.21
C ALA A 416 24.53 -13.76 -12.47
N THR A 417 24.59 -13.86 -11.14
CA THR A 417 25.63 -13.22 -10.31
C THR A 417 27.02 -13.68 -10.71
N GLU A 418 27.24 -14.98 -10.88
CA GLU A 418 28.54 -15.50 -11.30
C GLU A 418 28.91 -15.02 -12.72
N SER A 419 27.95 -14.99 -13.63
CA SER A 419 28.16 -14.50 -15.01
C SER A 419 28.55 -13.02 -15.03
N GLU A 420 27.88 -12.19 -14.22
CA GLU A 420 28.16 -10.76 -14.13
C GLU A 420 29.52 -10.48 -13.48
N ILE A 421 29.88 -11.23 -12.44
CA ILE A 421 31.22 -11.17 -11.84
C ILE A 421 32.30 -11.51 -12.85
N GLN A 422 32.09 -12.54 -13.68
CA GLN A 422 33.02 -12.91 -14.74
C GLN A 422 33.14 -11.80 -15.78
N ARG A 423 32.02 -11.23 -16.25
CA ARG A 423 32.01 -10.08 -17.17
C ARG A 423 32.85 -8.92 -16.62
N LEU A 424 32.55 -8.46 -15.40
CA LEU A 424 33.28 -7.36 -14.77
C LEU A 424 34.76 -7.68 -14.55
N THR A 425 35.09 -8.94 -14.25
CA THR A 425 36.49 -9.38 -14.13
C THR A 425 37.24 -9.22 -15.43
N ILE A 426 36.62 -9.58 -16.55
CA ILE A 426 37.18 -9.45 -17.90
C ILE A 426 37.33 -7.96 -18.24
N GLU A 427 36.28 -7.16 -18.05
CA GLU A 427 36.27 -5.71 -18.32
C GLU A 427 37.36 -4.96 -17.54
N CYS A 428 37.50 -5.24 -16.26
CA CYS A 428 38.56 -4.65 -15.43
C CYS A 428 39.96 -5.11 -15.83
N SER A 429 40.11 -6.35 -16.33
CA SER A 429 41.43 -6.91 -16.65
C SER A 429 41.90 -6.59 -18.07
N LEU A 430 40.99 -6.48 -19.04
CA LEU A 430 41.31 -6.35 -20.47
C LEU A 430 40.94 -5.00 -21.07
N HIS A 431 39.90 -4.34 -20.54
CA HIS A 431 39.29 -3.17 -21.18
C HIS A 431 39.51 -1.87 -20.41
N GLY A 432 40.33 -1.90 -19.35
CA GLY A 432 40.70 -0.70 -18.60
C GLY A 432 39.53 -0.09 -17.83
N TYR A 433 38.53 -0.89 -17.46
CA TYR A 433 37.33 -0.42 -16.76
C TYR A 433 37.67 0.36 -15.48
N GLU A 434 38.67 -0.10 -14.69
CA GLU A 434 39.11 0.57 -13.46
C GLU A 434 39.60 2.00 -13.72
N GLU A 435 40.28 2.24 -14.85
CA GLU A 435 40.79 3.56 -15.25
C GLU A 435 39.66 4.45 -15.78
N ALA A 436 38.79 3.90 -16.62
CA ALA A 436 37.67 4.62 -17.22
C ALA A 436 36.69 5.15 -16.18
N TYR A 437 36.36 4.31 -15.18
CA TYR A 437 35.35 4.61 -14.17
C TYR A 437 35.93 5.01 -12.80
N LYS A 438 37.27 5.09 -12.68
CA LYS A 438 38.00 5.45 -11.45
C LYS A 438 37.55 4.62 -10.24
N THR A 439 37.38 3.32 -10.44
CA THR A 439 36.84 2.39 -9.45
C THR A 439 37.76 1.19 -9.30
N ASN A 440 37.68 0.51 -8.16
CA ASN A 440 38.35 -0.76 -7.97
C ASN A 440 37.39 -1.92 -8.26
N MET A 441 37.88 -3.00 -8.87
CA MET A 441 37.18 -4.27 -8.99
C MET A 441 36.49 -4.70 -7.68
N LYS A 442 37.15 -4.52 -6.53
CA LYS A 442 36.59 -4.83 -5.20
C LYS A 442 35.31 -4.03 -4.90
N GLU A 443 35.26 -2.76 -5.28
CA GLU A 443 34.09 -1.90 -5.05
C GLU A 443 32.95 -2.29 -5.98
N LEU A 444 33.25 -2.61 -7.25
CA LEU A 444 32.26 -3.09 -8.23
C LEU A 444 31.59 -4.39 -7.78
N ILE A 445 32.39 -5.41 -7.43
CA ILE A 445 31.85 -6.69 -6.96
C ILE A 445 31.13 -6.50 -5.64
N GLY A 446 31.66 -5.67 -4.74
CA GLY A 446 31.03 -5.35 -3.46
C GLY A 446 29.66 -4.71 -3.62
N ALA A 447 29.48 -3.83 -4.62
CA ALA A 447 28.19 -3.26 -4.95
C ALA A 447 27.19 -4.32 -5.44
N ILE A 448 27.66 -5.37 -6.10
CA ILE A 448 26.80 -6.42 -6.68
C ILE A 448 26.44 -7.50 -5.66
N THR A 449 27.45 -8.07 -5.00
CA THR A 449 27.28 -9.27 -4.17
C THR A 449 27.10 -8.94 -2.68
N GLY A 450 27.51 -7.74 -2.28
CA GLY A 450 27.59 -7.31 -0.91
C GLY A 450 28.94 -7.58 -0.26
N THR A 451 29.18 -6.88 0.86
CA THR A 451 30.52 -6.87 1.49
C THR A 451 30.89 -8.19 2.20
N GLU A 452 29.91 -8.98 2.65
CA GLU A 452 30.15 -10.24 3.36
C GLU A 452 30.52 -11.40 2.42
N THR A 453 29.99 -11.40 1.21
CA THR A 453 30.25 -12.42 0.18
C THR A 453 31.48 -12.08 -0.67
N LEU A 454 31.93 -10.83 -0.60
CA LEU A 454 33.01 -10.28 -1.41
C LEU A 454 34.29 -11.12 -1.36
N ASP A 455 34.72 -11.58 -0.18
CA ASP A 455 35.96 -12.34 -0.04
C ASP A 455 35.88 -13.71 -0.75
N LYS A 456 34.71 -14.34 -0.79
CA LYS A 456 34.49 -15.60 -1.52
C LYS A 456 34.66 -15.40 -3.02
N HIS A 457 34.08 -14.32 -3.56
CA HIS A 457 34.17 -14.01 -4.97
C HIS A 457 35.56 -13.49 -5.36
N LEU A 458 36.21 -12.66 -4.54
CA LEU A 458 37.56 -12.17 -4.80
C LEU A 458 38.59 -13.29 -4.94
N ALA A 459 38.47 -14.38 -4.16
CA ALA A 459 39.37 -15.52 -4.30
C ALA A 459 39.25 -16.20 -5.67
N ALA A 460 38.01 -16.41 -6.15
CA ALA A 460 37.72 -16.97 -7.47
C ALA A 460 38.22 -16.04 -8.60
N ILE A 461 37.99 -14.74 -8.45
CA ILE A 461 38.36 -13.71 -9.42
C ILE A 461 39.88 -13.58 -9.51
N ASN A 462 40.61 -13.57 -8.39
CA ASN A 462 42.06 -13.55 -8.40
C ASN A 462 42.67 -14.81 -9.04
N LYS A 463 41.99 -15.95 -8.96
CA LYS A 463 42.38 -17.17 -9.70
C LYS A 463 42.14 -16.99 -11.20
N HIS A 464 40.98 -16.47 -11.58
CA HIS A 464 40.64 -16.21 -12.98
C HIS A 464 41.58 -15.18 -13.65
N LYS A 465 41.85 -14.06 -12.96
CA LYS A 465 42.79 -13.03 -13.38
C LYS A 465 44.19 -13.59 -13.64
N ARG A 466 44.71 -14.44 -12.74
CA ARG A 466 45.99 -15.13 -12.93
C ARG A 466 46.01 -16.01 -14.18
N ASN A 467 44.91 -16.72 -14.45
CA ASN A 467 44.79 -17.55 -15.65
C ASN A 467 44.77 -16.68 -16.92
N LEU A 468 44.01 -15.59 -16.95
CA LEU A 468 43.95 -14.67 -18.09
C LEU A 468 45.31 -14.04 -18.38
N VAL A 469 46.00 -13.55 -17.35
CA VAL A 469 47.37 -12.99 -17.50
C VAL A 469 48.33 -14.06 -18.01
N GLY A 470 48.29 -15.28 -17.45
CA GLY A 470 49.14 -16.38 -17.91
C GLY A 470 48.91 -16.77 -19.37
N VAL A 471 47.66 -16.73 -19.86
CA VAL A 471 47.33 -16.97 -21.28
C VAL A 471 47.87 -15.84 -22.17
N LEU A 472 47.71 -14.58 -21.75
CA LEU A 472 48.22 -13.43 -22.51
C LEU A 472 49.75 -13.41 -22.59
N GLU A 473 50.43 -13.71 -21.49
CA GLU A 473 51.89 -13.82 -21.44
C GLU A 473 52.40 -15.02 -22.24
N GLY A 474 51.71 -16.17 -22.17
CA GLY A 474 52.01 -17.34 -22.99
C GLY A 474 51.90 -17.07 -24.48
N ASN A 475 50.84 -16.37 -24.91
CA ASN A 475 50.64 -15.99 -26.31
C ASN A 475 51.66 -14.94 -26.78
N ARG A 476 52.07 -14.00 -25.93
CA ARG A 476 53.17 -13.07 -26.25
C ARG A 476 54.50 -13.80 -26.43
N SER A 477 54.77 -14.78 -25.58
CA SER A 477 55.98 -15.61 -25.67
C SER A 477 56.03 -16.41 -26.97
N ALA A 478 54.88 -16.93 -27.43
CA ALA A 478 54.77 -17.66 -28.68
C ALA A 478 54.95 -16.76 -29.92
N ASN A 479 54.44 -15.52 -29.90
CA ASN A 479 54.53 -14.59 -31.02
C ASN A 479 55.88 -13.87 -31.16
N VAL A 480 56.75 -13.89 -30.14
CA VAL A 480 58.12 -13.33 -30.24
C VAL A 480 59.13 -14.39 -30.74
N GLY A 481 58.71 -15.66 -30.82
CA GLY A 481 59.51 -16.78 -31.34
C GLY A 481 59.27 -17.13 -32.81
N LEU A 482 58.41 -16.37 -33.50
CA LEU A 482 58.22 -16.37 -34.96
C LEU A 482 58.80 -15.07 -35.51
#